data_AF-A0A0B2Q144-F1
#
_entry.id   AF-A0A0B2Q144-F1
#
_cell.length_a   1.000
_cell.length_b   1.000
_cell.length_c   1.000
_cell.angle_alpha   90.00
_cell.angle_beta   90.00
_cell.angle_gamma   90.00
#
_symmetry.space_group_name_H-M   'P 1'
#
loop_
_entity.id
_entity.type
_entity.pdbx_description
1 polymer ?
#
loop_
_entity_poly.entity_id
_entity_poly.type
_entity_poly.pdbx_seq_one_letter_code
_entity_poly.pdbx_strand_id
1 'polypeptide(L)'
;MAFGGGMRFCVGTDFTKVQMAMFIHSLVTKYRWRPIKGGNILRTPGLQFPNGFHVQIMEKDQRKQQEPEYTITTKTPQERLIYGRNLGLTFSRNTRQ
;
A
#
# COMPACT_ATOMS: atom_id res chain seq x y z
N MET A 1 -8.14 -14.05 -25.77
CA MET A 1 -8.86 -13.05 -24.96
C MET A 1 -9.63 -13.79 -23.86
N ALA A 2 -9.50 -13.39 -22.59
CA ALA A 2 -10.15 -14.11 -21.47
C ALA A 2 -11.68 -13.91 -21.39
N PHE A 3 -12.19 -12.89 -22.06
CA PHE A 3 -13.59 -12.43 -21.98
C PHE A 3 -14.36 -12.60 -23.30
N GLY A 4 -13.96 -13.55 -24.14
CA GLY A 4 -14.55 -13.78 -25.47
C GLY A 4 -14.07 -12.75 -26.51
N GLY A 5 -14.81 -12.63 -27.61
CA GLY A 5 -14.50 -11.73 -28.74
C GLY A 5 -15.63 -11.64 -29.76
N GLY A 6 -15.58 -10.64 -30.65
CA GLY A 6 -16.63 -10.39 -31.65
C GLY A 6 -17.94 -9.89 -31.04
N MET A 7 -19.07 -10.30 -31.60
CA MET A 7 -20.41 -9.88 -31.15
C MET A 7 -20.80 -10.40 -29.75
N ARG A 8 -20.06 -11.38 -29.22
CA ARG A 8 -20.29 -11.95 -27.88
C ARG A 8 -19.12 -11.67 -26.94
N PHE A 9 -18.84 -10.38 -26.77
CA PHE A 9 -17.88 -9.92 -25.77
C PHE A 9 -18.54 -9.86 -24.39
N CYS A 10 -17.78 -10.18 -23.33
CA CYS A 10 -18.30 -10.04 -21.98
C CYS A 10 -18.59 -8.56 -21.68
N VAL A 11 -19.86 -8.24 -21.45
CA VAL A 11 -20.33 -6.89 -21.10
C VAL A 11 -19.68 -6.39 -19.80
N GLY A 12 -19.30 -7.31 -18.91
CA GLY A 12 -18.62 -7.01 -17.64
C GLY A 12 -17.10 -6.88 -17.72
N THR A 13 -16.49 -6.87 -18.91
CA THR A 13 -15.02 -6.88 -19.04
C THR A 13 -14.37 -5.66 -18.37
N ASP A 14 -14.89 -4.46 -18.63
CA ASP A 14 -14.27 -3.25 -18.10
C ASP A 14 -14.51 -3.09 -16.60
N PHE A 15 -15.69 -3.50 -16.12
CA PHE A 15 -15.95 -3.60 -14.69
C PHE A 15 -14.98 -4.56 -13.99
N THR A 16 -14.78 -5.76 -14.56
CA THR A 16 -13.88 -6.77 -13.98
C THR A 16 -12.43 -6.28 -13.94
N LYS A 17 -11.98 -5.55 -14.97
CA LYS A 17 -10.63 -4.94 -14.98
C LYS A 17 -10.46 -3.97 -13.82
N VAL A 18 -11.42 -3.05 -13.61
CA VAL A 18 -11.36 -2.06 -12.53
C VAL A 18 -11.45 -2.74 -11.16
N GLN A 19 -12.36 -3.71 -10.99
CA GLN A 19 -12.51 -4.45 -9.75
C GLN A 19 -11.20 -5.17 -9.37
N MET A 20 -10.59 -5.87 -10.34
CA MET A 20 -9.33 -6.57 -10.11
C MET A 20 -8.17 -5.61 -9.83
N ALA A 21 -8.09 -4.48 -10.57
CA ALA A 21 -7.08 -3.46 -10.36
C ALA A 21 -7.19 -2.84 -8.95
N MET A 22 -8.40 -2.50 -8.51
CA MET A 22 -8.64 -1.93 -7.18
C MET A 22 -8.32 -2.92 -6.06
N PHE A 23 -8.68 -4.20 -6.25
CA PHE A 23 -8.33 -5.26 -5.31
C PHE A 23 -6.82 -5.41 -5.19
N ILE A 24 -6.10 -5.55 -6.31
CA ILE A 24 -4.64 -5.68 -6.32
C ILE A 24 -3.97 -4.43 -5.72
N HIS A 25 -4.45 -3.24 -6.08
CA HIS A 25 -3.92 -1.98 -5.54
C HIS A 25 -4.03 -1.94 -4.02
N SER A 26 -5.20 -2.26 -3.47
CA SER A 26 -5.40 -2.28 -2.01
C SER A 26 -4.55 -3.36 -1.34
N LEU A 27 -4.43 -4.52 -1.99
CA LEU A 27 -3.68 -5.65 -1.48
C LEU A 27 -2.17 -5.36 -1.45
N VAL A 28 -1.60 -4.69 -2.45
CA VAL A 28 -0.15 -4.36 -2.49
C VAL A 28 0.25 -3.11 -1.72
N THR A 29 -0.67 -2.16 -1.58
CA THR A 29 -0.39 -0.91 -0.85
C THR A 29 -0.44 -1.12 0.65
N LYS A 30 -1.44 -1.86 1.15
CA LYS A 30 -1.72 -2.00 2.59
C LYS A 30 -1.23 -3.31 3.19
N TYR A 31 -1.00 -4.35 2.39
CA TYR A 31 -0.68 -5.66 2.91
C TYR A 31 0.58 -6.26 2.30
N ARG A 32 1.22 -7.15 3.07
CA ARG A 32 2.25 -8.08 2.61
C ARG A 32 1.64 -9.47 2.62
N TRP A 33 1.84 -10.22 1.55
CA TRP A 33 1.36 -11.60 1.46
C TRP A 33 2.51 -12.58 1.33
N ARG A 34 2.36 -13.77 1.93
CA ARG A 34 3.27 -14.90 1.75
C ARG A 34 2.47 -16.18 1.45
N PRO A 35 2.84 -16.94 0.41
CA PRO A 35 2.20 -18.23 0.16
C PRO A 35 2.64 -19.23 1.24
N ILE A 36 1.70 -19.81 1.97
CA ILE A 36 1.98 -20.77 3.05
C ILE A 36 2.00 -22.19 2.50
N LYS A 37 1.00 -22.53 1.68
CA LYS A 37 0.83 -23.84 1.08
C LYS A 37 0.42 -23.68 -0.36
N GLY A 38 1.20 -24.28 -1.27
CA GLY A 38 0.84 -24.36 -2.68
C GLY A 38 -0.50 -25.09 -2.82
N GLY A 39 -1.46 -24.42 -3.46
CA GLY A 39 -2.72 -25.05 -3.85
C GLY A 39 -2.50 -25.94 -5.05
N ASN A 40 -3.07 -27.15 -5.06
CA ASN A 40 -3.13 -27.94 -6.29
C ASN A 40 -4.07 -27.20 -7.25
N ILE A 41 -3.55 -26.80 -8.41
CA ILE A 41 -4.31 -26.08 -9.43
C ILE A 41 -4.87 -27.12 -10.39
N LEU A 42 -6.17 -27.34 -10.35
CA LEU A 42 -6.87 -28.16 -11.32
C LEU A 42 -7.58 -27.26 -12.33
N ARG A 43 -7.57 -27.67 -13.60
CA ARG A 43 -8.23 -26.94 -14.69
C ARG A 43 -9.11 -27.90 -15.47
N THR A 44 -10.30 -28.19 -14.94
CA THR A 44 -11.24 -29.12 -15.58
C THR A 44 -12.68 -28.80 -15.18
N PRO A 45 -13.54 -28.23 -16.06
CA PRO A 45 -13.22 -27.35 -17.20
C PRO A 45 -12.86 -25.90 -16.77
N GLY A 46 -13.05 -25.56 -15.48
CA GLY A 46 -12.70 -24.26 -14.89
C GLY A 46 -11.47 -24.34 -13.99
N LEU A 47 -10.95 -23.17 -13.59
CA LEU A 47 -9.87 -23.08 -12.60
C LEU A 47 -10.42 -23.45 -11.22
N GLN A 48 -9.89 -24.52 -10.64
CA GLN A 48 -10.29 -25.01 -9.32
C GLN A 48 -9.06 -25.21 -8.43
N PHE A 49 -9.29 -25.03 -7.13
CA PHE A 49 -8.32 -25.28 -6.09
C PHE A 49 -8.95 -26.27 -5.08
N PRO A 50 -8.92 -27.60 -5.33
CA PRO A 50 -9.56 -28.60 -4.46
C PRO A 50 -9.14 -28.49 -2.99
N ASN A 51 -7.89 -28.09 -2.75
CA ASN A 51 -7.34 -27.90 -1.40
C ASN A 51 -7.16 -26.42 -1.04
N GLY A 52 -7.79 -25.51 -1.79
CA GLY A 52 -7.63 -24.06 -1.64
C GLY A 52 -6.23 -23.54 -1.96
N PHE A 53 -6.09 -22.21 -1.93
CA PHE A 53 -4.80 -21.52 -2.01
C PHE A 53 -4.56 -20.77 -0.69
N HIS A 54 -3.62 -21.25 0.12
CA HIS A 54 -3.41 -20.71 1.46
C HIS A 54 -2.36 -19.61 1.45
N VAL A 55 -2.78 -18.39 1.79
CA VAL A 55 -1.94 -17.20 1.81
C VAL A 55 -2.01 -16.55 3.18
N GLN A 56 -0.85 -16.23 3.75
CA GLN A 56 -0.76 -15.39 4.93
C GLN A 56 -0.79 -13.93 4.50
N ILE A 57 -1.72 -13.16 5.04
CA ILE A 57 -1.80 -11.71 4.82
C ILE A 57 -1.39 -11.03 6.12
N MET A 58 -0.42 -10.13 6.02
CA MET A 58 0.07 -9.31 7.13
C MET A 58 -0.10 -7.85 6.76
N GLU A 59 -0.48 -7.01 7.71
CA GLU A 59 -0.54 -5.57 7.49
C GLU A 59 0.86 -5.01 7.24
N LYS A 60 0.97 -4.17 6.21
CA LYS A 60 2.20 -3.45 5.91
C LYS A 60 2.17 -2.17 6.73
N ASP A 61 2.97 -2.12 7.80
CA ASP A 61 3.14 -0.93 8.63
C ASP A 61 3.46 0.29 7.74
N GLN A 62 2.50 1.22 7.66
CA GLN A 62 2.56 2.40 6.78
C GLN A 62 3.54 3.47 7.31
N ARG A 63 4.21 3.24 8.44
CA ARG A 63 5.15 4.18 9.08
C ARG A 63 6.50 4.38 8.34
N LYS A 64 6.53 4.22 7.02
CA LYS A 64 7.70 4.55 6.18
C LYS A 64 7.35 5.36 4.94
N GLN A 65 6.38 6.27 5.04
CA GLN A 65 6.21 7.39 4.10
C GLN A 65 5.94 8.69 4.84
N GLN A 66 6.85 9.05 5.74
CA GLN A 66 7.10 10.43 6.18
C GLN A 66 8.50 10.46 6.81
N GLU A 67 9.51 10.51 5.96
CA GLU A 67 10.79 11.11 6.32
C GLU A 67 10.88 12.44 5.56
N PRO A 68 10.37 13.55 6.10
CA PRO A 68 10.78 14.86 5.64
C PRO A 68 12.21 15.10 6.15
N GLU A 69 13.15 14.93 5.23
CA GLU A 69 14.19 15.91 4.92
C GLU A 69 14.77 16.70 6.11
N TYR A 70 15.98 16.29 6.49
CA TYR A 70 16.84 16.93 7.47
C TYR A 70 16.99 18.45 7.21
N THR A 71 16.77 19.32 8.19
CA THR A 71 17.15 20.74 8.13
C THR A 71 18.36 21.03 9.02
N ILE A 72 19.33 21.80 8.56
CA ILE A 72 20.55 22.13 9.32
C ILE A 72 20.46 23.57 9.87
N THR A 73 20.77 23.78 11.14
CA THR A 73 20.94 25.08 11.81
C THR A 73 22.40 25.24 12.15
N THR A 74 22.99 26.25 11.53
CA THR A 74 24.32 26.74 11.88
C THR A 74 24.24 27.46 13.23
N LYS A 75 24.90 26.93 14.25
CA LYS A 75 25.34 27.74 15.40
C LYS A 75 26.82 27.98 15.18
N THR A 76 27.10 29.21 14.78
CA THR A 76 28.30 29.62 14.05
C THR A 76 29.62 29.43 14.80
N PRO A 77 30.75 29.23 14.08
CA PRO A 77 30.86 29.27 12.63
C PRO A 77 31.03 27.92 11.93
N GLN A 78 30.80 26.72 12.52
CA GLN A 78 30.86 25.44 11.76
C GLN A 78 29.92 24.27 12.19
N GLU A 79 28.97 24.43 13.12
CA GLU A 79 28.12 23.31 13.60
C GLU A 79 26.77 23.17 12.86
N ARG A 80 26.33 21.92 12.60
CA ARG A 80 25.20 21.53 11.73
C ARG A 80 24.01 20.96 12.55
N LEU A 81 22.87 21.66 12.72
CA LEU A 81 21.72 21.21 13.57
C LEU A 81 20.34 21.01 12.89
N ILE A 82 19.86 19.77 12.96
CA ILE A 82 18.53 19.18 12.64
C ILE A 82 17.18 19.94 12.88
N TYR A 83 16.43 20.57 11.95
CA TYR A 83 15.07 21.17 12.14
C TYR A 83 13.97 20.23 11.57
N GLY A 84 12.76 20.24 12.15
CA GLY A 84 11.53 19.61 11.62
C GLY A 84 10.27 20.34 12.12
N ARG A 85 9.29 20.60 11.23
CA ARG A 85 8.15 21.52 11.46
C ARG A 85 6.81 20.74 11.50
N ASN A 86 5.93 21.09 12.45
CA ASN A 86 4.47 20.84 12.51
C ASN A 86 3.93 19.62 13.32
N LEU A 87 4.03 19.67 14.65
CA LEU A 87 2.84 19.40 15.49
C LEU A 87 2.59 20.63 16.35
N GLY A 88 1.35 21.11 16.33
CA GLY A 88 0.96 22.37 16.93
C GLY A 88 0.98 22.39 18.45
N LEU A 89 0.76 23.63 18.92
CA LEU A 89 0.30 24.05 20.24
C LEU A 89 1.38 24.17 21.34
N THR A 90 1.75 25.41 21.66
CA THR A 90 1.15 26.12 22.80
C THR A 90 1.70 27.54 22.88
N PHE A 91 0.79 28.50 23.03
CA PHE A 91 1.10 29.90 23.26
C PHE A 91 1.57 30.06 24.72
N SER A 92 2.89 30.11 24.95
CA SER A 92 3.41 30.45 26.27
C SER A 92 3.57 31.96 26.37
N ARG A 93 2.54 32.65 26.88
CA ARG A 93 2.70 34.01 27.42
C ARG A 93 3.67 33.94 28.58
N ASN A 94 4.86 34.52 28.42
CA ASN A 94 5.72 34.83 29.55
C ASN A 94 5.78 36.36 29.69
N THR A 95 4.96 36.84 30.61
CA THR A 95 5.00 38.18 31.21
C THR A 95 6.40 38.46 31.75
N ARG A 96 7.10 39.45 31.19
CA ARG A 96 8.25 40.06 31.85
C ARG A 96 7.88 41.46 32.31
N GLN A 97 8.31 41.74 33.53
CA GLN A 97 8.36 43.03 34.21
C GLN A 97 9.02 44.11 33.36
#